data_AF-A0AAW3YX28-F1
#
_entry.id   AF-A0AAW3YX28-F1
#
_cell.length_a   1.000
_cell.length_b   1.000
_cell.length_c   1.000
_cell.angle_alpha   90.00
_cell.angle_beta   90.00
_cell.angle_gamma   90.00
#
_symmetry.space_group_name_H-M   'P 1'
#
loop_
_entity.id
_entity.type
_entity.pdbx_description
1 polymer ?
#
loop_
_entity_poly.entity_id
_entity_poly.type
_entity_poly.pdbx_seq_one_letter_code
_entity_poly.pdbx_strand_id
1 'polypeptide(L)'
;MLENVINDIIKWLESQLQQADGIKIDAIAHKSGYSKWHLQRIFKELKGCTLGQYVRRRRLHEAAKSLREDNLPILDIALQYGFSSQATFTRIFKKHFNTTPAKFRECGHLPELKTFLHCQG
;
A
#
# COMPACT_ATOMS: atom_id res chain seq x y z
N MET A 1 -3.66 -9.54 -23.19
CA MET A 1 -2.36 -10.20 -22.94
C MET A 1 -1.59 -9.52 -21.80
N LEU A 2 -1.32 -8.21 -21.84
CA LEU A 2 -0.60 -7.49 -20.75
C LEU A 2 -1.46 -7.13 -19.52
N GLU A 3 -2.74 -6.80 -19.71
CA GLU A 3 -3.66 -6.51 -18.58
C GLU A 3 -3.86 -7.71 -17.65
N ASN A 4 -3.91 -8.93 -18.21
CA ASN A 4 -4.07 -10.15 -17.40
C ASN A 4 -2.89 -10.36 -16.46
N VAL A 5 -1.66 -10.15 -16.95
CA VAL A 5 -0.43 -10.25 -16.14
C VAL A 5 -0.46 -9.24 -14.98
N ILE A 6 -0.84 -7.98 -15.24
CA ILE A 6 -0.95 -6.97 -14.18
C ILE A 6 -2.07 -7.29 -13.19
N ASN A 7 -3.21 -7.78 -13.66
CA ASN A 7 -4.31 -8.19 -12.77
C ASN A 7 -3.90 -9.37 -11.88
N ASP A 8 -3.14 -10.33 -12.40
CA ASP A 8 -2.64 -11.46 -11.61
C ASP A 8 -1.58 -11.01 -10.58
N ILE A 9 -0.71 -10.06 -10.96
CA ILE A 9 0.23 -9.44 -10.02
C ILE A 9 -0.52 -8.71 -8.90
N ILE A 10 -1.59 -7.97 -9.22
CA ILE A 10 -2.40 -7.26 -8.22
C ILE A 10 -3.10 -8.26 -7.30
N LYS A 11 -3.72 -9.31 -7.84
CA LYS A 11 -4.34 -10.37 -7.03
C LYS A 11 -3.33 -11.01 -6.07
N TRP A 12 -2.12 -11.29 -6.57
CA TRP A 12 -1.07 -11.85 -5.74
C TRP A 12 -0.61 -10.86 -4.66
N LEU A 13 -0.45 -9.58 -4.99
CA LEU A 13 -0.12 -8.52 -4.02
C LEU A 13 -1.15 -8.42 -2.90
N GLU A 14 -2.44 -8.43 -3.23
CA GLU A 14 -3.53 -8.40 -2.24
C GLU A 14 -3.50 -9.64 -1.34
N SER A 15 -3.23 -10.83 -1.90
CA SER A 15 -3.07 -12.07 -1.11
C SER A 15 -1.86 -12.04 -0.18
N GLN A 16 -0.79 -11.34 -0.56
CA GLN A 16 0.41 -11.20 0.27
C GLN A 16 0.29 -10.09 1.31
N LEU A 17 -0.53 -9.05 1.05
CA LEU A 17 -0.89 -8.04 2.05
C LEU A 17 -1.62 -8.64 3.26
N GLN A 18 -2.40 -9.69 3.02
CA GLN A 18 -3.10 -10.43 4.07
C GLN A 18 -2.18 -11.38 4.85
N GLN A 19 -0.96 -11.62 4.37
CA GLN A 19 0.04 -12.46 5.04
C GLN A 19 0.94 -11.61 5.93
N ALA A 20 1.25 -12.12 7.12
CA ALA A 20 2.04 -11.41 8.14
C ALA A 20 3.45 -11.01 7.68
N ASP A 21 4.01 -11.69 6.67
CA ASP A 21 5.38 -11.48 6.18
C ASP A 21 5.56 -10.24 5.27
N GLY A 22 4.44 -9.60 4.89
CA GLY A 22 4.42 -8.39 4.08
C GLY A 22 4.89 -8.56 2.63
N ILE A 23 4.64 -7.53 1.81
CA ILE A 23 4.99 -7.57 0.38
C ILE A 23 6.50 -7.48 0.17
N LYS A 24 7.10 -8.54 -0.39
CA LYS A 24 8.45 -8.54 -0.96
C LYS A 24 8.39 -8.34 -2.48
N ILE A 25 8.82 -7.18 -2.96
CA ILE A 25 8.77 -6.86 -4.41
C ILE A 25 9.60 -7.85 -5.23
N ASP A 26 10.70 -8.36 -4.68
CA ASP A 26 11.56 -9.31 -5.40
C ASP A 26 10.88 -10.67 -5.62
N ALA A 27 9.95 -11.07 -4.73
CA ALA A 27 9.14 -12.28 -4.92
C ALA A 27 8.15 -12.14 -6.10
N ILE A 28 7.70 -10.92 -6.40
CA ILE A 28 6.79 -10.64 -7.54
C ILE A 28 7.50 -10.87 -8.87
N ALA A 29 8.75 -10.41 -8.98
CA ALA A 29 9.54 -10.57 -10.21
C ALA A 29 9.81 -12.06 -10.45
N HIS A 30 10.19 -12.82 -9.41
CA HIS A 30 10.44 -14.25 -9.54
C HIS A 30 9.18 -15.04 -9.92
N LYS A 31 8.00 -14.69 -9.38
CA LYS A 31 6.75 -15.42 -9.65
C LYS A 31 6.14 -15.12 -11.01
N SER A 32 6.33 -13.92 -11.54
CA SER A 32 5.73 -13.51 -12.82
C SER A 32 6.51 -13.97 -14.06
N GLY A 33 7.74 -14.47 -13.89
CA GLY A 33 8.64 -14.80 -15.01
C GLY A 33 9.20 -13.58 -15.74
N TYR A 34 8.86 -12.36 -15.30
CA TYR A 34 9.35 -11.11 -15.87
C TYR A 34 10.39 -10.46 -14.97
N SER A 35 11.35 -9.77 -15.62
CA SER A 35 12.31 -8.95 -14.87
C SER A 35 11.57 -7.84 -14.09
N LYS A 36 12.11 -7.48 -12.92
CA LYS A 36 11.59 -6.39 -12.08
C LYS A 36 11.39 -5.09 -12.86
N TRP A 37 12.29 -4.78 -13.79
CA TRP A 37 12.20 -3.60 -14.64
C TRP A 37 11.00 -3.65 -15.59
N HIS A 38 10.79 -4.78 -16.27
CA HIS A 38 9.68 -4.95 -17.19
C HIS A 38 8.33 -4.84 -16.46
N LEU A 39 8.25 -5.46 -15.28
CA LEU A 39 7.07 -5.45 -14.44
C LEU A 39 6.75 -4.04 -13.89
N GLN A 40 7.78 -3.30 -13.44
CA GLN A 40 7.61 -1.90 -13.02
C GLN A 40 7.15 -0.99 -14.17
N ARG A 41 7.67 -1.21 -15.38
CA ARG A 41 7.32 -0.43 -16.56
C ARG A 41 5.85 -0.65 -16.95
N ILE A 42 5.44 -1.91 -17.14
CA ILE A 42 4.05 -2.23 -17.51
C ILE A 42 3.08 -1.76 -16.41
N PHE A 43 3.43 -1.96 -15.14
CA PHE A 43 2.57 -1.51 -14.04
C PHE A 43 2.39 0.01 -14.06
N LYS A 44 3.46 0.77 -14.33
CA LYS A 44 3.39 2.23 -14.46
C LYS A 44 2.58 2.67 -15.67
N GLU A 45 2.75 2.00 -16.81
CA GLU A 45 1.99 2.29 -18.03
C GLU A 45 0.47 2.03 -17.85
N LEU A 46 0.08 0.97 -17.14
CA LEU A 46 -1.33 0.64 -16.93
C LEU A 46 -1.99 1.32 -15.72
N LYS A 47 -1.25 1.62 -14.65
CA LYS A 47 -1.81 2.14 -13.38
C LYS A 47 -1.38 3.57 -13.06
N GLY A 48 -0.56 4.20 -13.90
CA GLY A 48 -0.07 5.57 -13.70
C GLY A 48 0.92 5.74 -12.54
N CYS A 49 1.32 4.64 -11.87
CA CYS A 49 2.24 4.67 -10.73
C CYS A 49 3.18 3.48 -10.71
N THR A 50 4.28 3.62 -10.00
CA THR A 50 5.19 2.50 -9.79
C THR A 50 4.56 1.47 -8.84
N LEU A 51 4.89 0.20 -9.04
CA LEU A 51 4.51 -0.88 -8.13
C LEU A 51 4.84 -0.57 -6.66
N GLY A 52 6.02 0.01 -6.39
CA GLY A 52 6.40 0.39 -5.04
C GLY A 52 5.50 1.48 -4.43
N GLN A 53 5.04 2.44 -5.23
CA GLN A 53 4.08 3.45 -4.78
C GLN A 53 2.72 2.81 -4.48
N TYR A 54 2.25 1.91 -5.33
CA TYR A 54 1.01 1.17 -5.12
C TYR A 54 1.04 0.39 -3.80
N VAL A 55 2.10 -0.39 -3.57
CA VAL A 55 2.30 -1.17 -2.35
C VAL A 55 2.32 -0.28 -1.10
N ARG A 56 3.04 0.85 -1.14
CA ARG A 56 3.08 1.79 -0.02
C ARG A 56 1.70 2.41 0.25
N ARG A 57 0.94 2.77 -0.79
CA ARG A 57 -0.43 3.28 -0.64
C ARG A 57 -1.35 2.20 -0.07
N ARG A 58 -1.29 0.95 -0.54
CA ARG A 58 -2.07 -0.15 0.05
C ARG A 58 -1.80 -0.33 1.54
N ARG A 59 -0.53 -0.44 1.93
CA ARG A 59 -0.12 -0.55 3.35
C ARG A 59 -0.61 0.63 4.18
N LEU A 60 -0.55 1.84 3.62
CA LEU A 60 -1.02 3.04 4.29
C LEU A 60 -2.54 3.06 4.47
N HIS A 61 -3.30 2.54 3.50
CA HIS A 61 -4.75 2.40 3.59
C HIS A 61 -5.17 1.36 4.65
N GLU A 62 -4.52 0.20 4.67
CA GLU A 62 -4.76 -0.82 5.72
C GLU A 62 -4.37 -0.29 7.11
N ALA A 63 -3.25 0.44 7.22
CA ALA A 63 -2.89 1.11 8.48
C ALA A 63 -3.96 2.12 8.92
N ALA A 64 -4.56 2.87 7.99
CA ALA A 64 -5.66 3.77 8.29
C ALA A 64 -6.91 3.04 8.75
N LYS A 65 -7.19 1.86 8.16
CA LYS A 65 -8.28 0.98 8.59
C LYS A 65 -8.05 0.48 10.02
N SER A 66 -6.86 -0.08 10.33
CA SER A 66 -6.50 -0.49 11.69
C SER A 66 -6.50 0.66 12.70
N LEU A 67 -6.16 1.89 12.29
CA LEU A 67 -6.30 3.05 13.20
C LEU A 67 -7.75 3.29 13.66
N ARG A 68 -8.74 2.85 12.88
CA ARG A 68 -10.18 2.99 13.17
C ARG A 68 -10.78 1.76 13.85
N GLU A 69 -10.30 0.58 13.49
CA GLU A 69 -10.83 -0.70 13.99
C GLU A 69 -10.13 -1.17 15.27
N ASP A 70 -8.84 -0.86 15.41
CA ASP A 70 -7.99 -1.33 16.51
C ASP A 70 -7.59 -0.20 17.47
N ASN A 71 -7.45 -0.55 18.76
CA ASN A 71 -6.92 0.33 19.81
C ASN A 71 -5.41 0.22 20.01
N LEU A 72 -4.69 -0.37 19.04
CA LEU A 72 -3.24 -0.54 19.12
C LEU A 72 -2.50 0.82 19.16
N PRO A 73 -1.32 0.91 19.80
CA PRO A 73 -0.46 2.09 19.68
C PRO A 73 -0.16 2.46 18.22
N ILE A 74 -0.09 3.76 17.91
CA ILE A 74 0.20 4.25 16.55
C ILE A 74 1.56 3.72 16.05
N LEU A 75 2.52 3.56 16.96
CA LEU A 75 3.82 2.96 16.67
C LEU A 75 3.68 1.51 16.21
N ASP A 76 2.88 0.70 16.91
CA ASP A 76 2.71 -0.72 16.60
C ASP A 76 2.03 -0.90 15.24
N ILE A 77 0.98 -0.11 14.96
CA ILE A 77 0.35 -0.08 13.63
C ILE A 77 1.39 0.33 12.57
N ALA A 78 2.19 1.37 12.83
CA ALA A 78 3.22 1.78 11.88
C ALA A 78 4.23 0.65 11.59
N LEU A 79 4.71 -0.06 12.62
CA LEU A 79 5.65 -1.17 12.46
C LEU A 79 5.01 -2.35 11.74
N GLN A 80 3.78 -2.72 12.09
CA GLN A 80 3.02 -3.82 11.48
C GLN A 80 2.84 -3.62 9.97
N TYR A 81 2.60 -2.39 9.53
CA TYR A 81 2.46 -2.07 8.10
C TYR A 81 3.80 -1.69 7.42
N GLY A 82 4.92 -1.95 8.07
CA GLY A 82 6.27 -1.87 7.50
C GLY A 82 6.83 -0.45 7.38
N PHE A 83 6.39 0.47 8.24
CA PHE A 83 7.03 1.77 8.41
C PHE A 83 8.13 1.68 9.47
N SER A 84 9.27 2.33 9.25
CA SER A 84 10.44 2.25 10.14
C SER A 84 10.30 3.03 11.45
N SER A 85 9.33 3.95 11.55
CA SER A 85 9.10 4.78 12.73
C SER A 85 7.74 5.47 12.68
N GLN A 86 7.19 5.78 13.86
CA GLN A 86 5.96 6.57 13.99
C GLN A 86 6.07 7.96 13.34
N ALA A 87 7.25 8.60 13.39
CA ALA A 87 7.47 9.90 12.76
C ALA A 87 7.36 9.81 11.22
N THR A 88 7.98 8.78 10.64
CA THR A 88 7.91 8.52 9.19
C THR A 88 6.48 8.21 8.76
N PHE A 89 5.80 7.35 9.52
CA PHE A 89 4.40 7.04 9.31
C PHE A 89 3.53 8.29 9.37
N THR A 90 3.63 9.10 10.42
CA THR A 90 2.84 10.33 10.59
C THR A 90 3.03 11.31 9.44
N ARG A 91 4.28 11.50 8.97
CA ARG A 91 4.58 12.39 7.83
C ARG A 91 3.91 11.90 6.54
N ILE A 92 4.02 10.61 6.26
CA ILE A 92 3.41 10.01 5.06
C ILE A 92 1.89 10.02 5.18
N PHE A 93 1.35 9.68 6.35
CA PHE A 93 -0.09 9.67 6.62
C PHE A 93 -0.70 11.05 6.41
N LYS A 94 -0.10 12.10 6.98
CA LYS A 94 -0.52 13.49 6.76
C LYS A 94 -0.54 13.88 5.29
N LYS A 95 0.44 13.43 4.51
CA LYS A 95 0.51 13.72 3.07
C LYS A 95 -0.64 13.10 2.28
N HIS A 96 -1.19 11.97 2.73
CA HIS A 96 -2.24 11.24 2.00
C HIS A 96 -3.64 11.47 2.55
N PHE A 97 -3.79 11.72 3.85
CA PHE A 97 -5.09 11.90 4.51
C PHE A 97 -5.34 13.33 5.01
N ASN A 98 -4.38 14.25 4.81
CA ASN A 98 -4.44 15.63 5.29
C ASN A 98 -4.69 15.78 6.82
N THR A 99 -4.37 14.74 7.60
CA THR A 99 -4.57 14.72 9.05
C THR A 99 -3.53 13.82 9.74
N THR A 100 -3.39 13.93 11.07
CA THR A 100 -2.53 13.04 11.86
C THR A 100 -3.19 11.66 12.03
N PRO A 101 -2.41 10.58 12.23
CA PRO A 101 -2.95 9.28 12.63
C PRO A 101 -3.85 9.34 13.88
N ALA A 102 -3.45 10.12 14.89
CA ALA A 102 -4.23 10.30 16.12
C ALA A 102 -5.60 10.94 15.86
N LYS A 103 -5.64 12.04 15.10
CA LYS A 103 -6.90 12.70 14.74
C LYS A 103 -7.75 11.84 13.79
N PHE A 104 -7.10 11.07 12.92
CA PHE A 104 -7.80 10.12 12.06
C PHE A 104 -8.47 8.99 12.85
N ARG A 105 -7.84 8.49 13.92
CA ARG A 105 -8.45 7.51 14.82
C ARG A 105 -9.76 8.01 15.39
N GLU A 106 -9.82 9.26 15.85
CA GLU A 106 -11.01 9.84 16.48
C GLU A 106 -12.15 10.09 15.47
N CYS A 107 -11.87 10.81 14.38
CA CYS A 107 -12.91 11.32 13.48
C CYS A 107 -12.60 11.14 11.98
N GLY A 108 -11.58 10.37 11.64
CA GLY A 108 -11.18 10.13 10.25
C GLY A 108 -12.19 9.28 9.49
N HIS A 109 -12.41 9.63 8.22
CA HIS A 109 -13.14 8.80 7.28
C HIS A 109 -12.15 8.04 6.40
N LEU A 110 -12.30 6.71 6.33
CA LEU A 110 -11.50 5.87 5.45
C LEU A 110 -12.02 6.02 4.01
N PRO A 111 -11.24 6.60 3.08
CA PRO A 111 -11.65 6.73 1.69
C PRO A 111 -11.76 5.36 1.03
N GLU A 112 -12.62 5.27 0.02
CA GLU A 112 -12.74 4.07 -0.79
C GLU A 112 -11.39 3.69 -1.42
N LEU A 113 -11.10 2.39 -1.36
CA LEU A 113 -9.81 1.87 -1.79
C LEU A 113 -9.49 2.22 -3.26
N LYS A 114 -10.49 2.11 -4.14
CA LYS A 114 -10.34 2.41 -5.58
C LYS A 114 -9.87 3.84 -5.81
N THR A 115 -10.47 4.79 -5.09
CA THR A 115 -10.16 6.22 -5.18
C THR A 115 -8.78 6.52 -4.59
N PHE A 116 -8.44 5.90 -3.46
CA PHE A 116 -7.16 6.12 -2.78
C PHE A 116 -5.95 5.60 -3.59
N LEU A 117 -6.14 4.49 -4.29
CA LEU A 117 -5.10 3.88 -5.12
C LEU A 117 -4.99 4.50 -6.50
N HIS A 118 -5.98 5.29 -6.92
CA HIS A 118 -5.93 5.96 -8.19
C HIS A 118 -4.76 6.96 -8.16
N CYS A 119 -3.74 6.67 -8.95
CA CYS A 119 -2.64 7.58 -9.17
C CYS A 119 -2.97 8.37 -10.42
N GLN A 120 -3.79 9.41 -10.28
CA GLN A 120 -3.80 10.45 -11.29
C GLN A 120 -2.49 11.22 -11.12
N GLY A 121 -1.68 11.20 -12.17
CA GLY A 121 -0.56 12.13 -12.33
C GLY A 121 -1.10 13.51 -12.63
#